data_AF-A0A397SHU7-F1
#
_entry.id   AF-A0A397SHU7-F1
#
_cell.length_a   1.000
_cell.length_b   1.000
_cell.length_c   1.000
_cell.angle_alpha   90.00
_cell.angle_beta   90.00
_cell.angle_gamma   90.00
#
_symmetry.space_group_name_H-M   'P 1'
#
loop_
_entity.id
_entity.type
_entity.pdbx_description
1 polymer ?
#
loop_
_entity_poly.entity_id
_entity_poly.type
_entity_poly.pdbx_seq_one_letter_code
_entity_poly.pdbx_strand_id
1 'polypeptide(L)'
;MIDDLYPVDMFDLLLFDVRSKDLHDHVSKRLKVEYLSDTLYTELKDVNGIIFGPYLRIMVSLPIQIKRKRKNVHFVVDTGSPKTFVCEEVYEAFKMTISDSSVHNILLNNKPTVVYLPPINSHFIETNVLGTEYLKAVGANLTINFDNENVSISFENYETPIISQSKQNVEQMEPNNVLGGIIGSCLITLLLVFILKKNSSFFFLIAIILIAYSTFDYIKSMVLFN
;
A
#
# COMPACT_ATOMS: atom_id res chain seq x y z
N MET A 1 -8.31 -13.04 -16.96
CA MET A 1 -7.99 -11.62 -17.12
C MET A 1 -8.89 -11.12 -18.23
N ILE A 2 -9.86 -10.27 -17.89
CA ILE A 2 -10.57 -9.47 -18.87
C ILE A 2 -9.78 -8.17 -18.86
N ASP A 3 -9.09 -7.90 -19.97
CA ASP A 3 -8.41 -6.63 -20.22
C ASP A 3 -9.37 -5.46 -19.98
N ASP A 4 -8.84 -4.35 -19.48
CA ASP A 4 -9.52 -3.09 -19.15
C ASP A 4 -10.60 -2.73 -20.18
N LEU A 5 -11.86 -3.14 -19.92
CA LEU A 5 -12.94 -3.03 -20.91
C LEU A 5 -13.34 -1.58 -21.18
N TYR A 6 -12.94 -0.64 -20.31
CA TYR A 6 -13.16 0.79 -20.46
C TYR A 6 -11.98 1.62 -19.91
N PRO A 7 -11.52 2.63 -20.68
CA PRO A 7 -10.59 3.65 -20.20
C PRO A 7 -11.07 4.33 -18.91
N VAL A 8 -10.14 4.65 -18.01
CA VAL A 8 -10.46 5.21 -16.68
C VAL A 8 -11.19 6.56 -16.77
N ASP A 9 -10.91 7.32 -17.82
CA ASP A 9 -11.53 8.61 -18.15
C ASP A 9 -13.00 8.51 -18.60
N MET A 10 -13.51 7.29 -18.87
CA MET A 10 -14.93 7.06 -19.15
C MET A 10 -15.77 6.83 -17.90
N PHE A 11 -15.16 6.65 -16.73
CA PHE A 11 -15.91 6.55 -15.48
C PHE A 11 -16.27 7.95 -14.98
N ASP A 12 -17.53 8.32 -15.18
CA ASP A 12 -18.11 9.54 -14.63
C ASP A 12 -19.21 9.17 -13.64
N LEU A 13 -18.98 9.49 -12.37
CA LEU A 13 -19.92 9.27 -11.28
C LEU A 13 -20.67 10.57 -11.06
N LEU A 14 -22.00 10.54 -11.13
CA LEU A 14 -22.84 11.70 -10.84
C LEU A 14 -22.79 12.04 -9.34
N LEU A 15 -21.71 12.71 -8.89
CA LEU A 15 -21.42 13.10 -7.50
C LEU A 15 -21.33 14.62 -7.34
N PHE A 16 -22.31 15.36 -7.86
CA PHE A 16 -22.38 16.81 -7.72
C PHE A 16 -22.79 17.28 -6.31
N ASP A 17 -23.23 16.37 -5.46
CA ASP A 17 -23.84 16.63 -4.16
C ASP A 17 -22.88 16.57 -2.97
N VAL A 18 -21.67 16.05 -3.18
CA VAL A 18 -20.60 16.02 -2.17
C VAL A 18 -19.43 16.81 -2.72
N ARG A 19 -19.10 17.92 -2.05
CA ARG A 19 -17.99 18.80 -2.41
C ARG A 19 -16.93 18.82 -1.32
N SER A 20 -15.75 19.35 -1.63
CA SER A 20 -14.63 19.43 -0.67
C SER A 20 -15.05 20.07 0.67
N LYS A 21 -15.84 21.16 0.62
CA LYS A 21 -16.39 21.80 1.83
C LYS A 21 -17.19 20.83 2.70
N ASP A 22 -18.01 19.97 2.10
CA ASP A 22 -18.80 18.99 2.85
C ASP A 22 -17.91 17.93 3.50
N LEU A 23 -16.80 17.56 2.87
CA LEU A 23 -15.79 16.65 3.44
C LEU A 23 -15.18 17.25 4.71
N HIS A 24 -14.72 18.51 4.66
CA HIS A 24 -14.14 19.23 5.80
C HIS A 24 -15.13 19.51 6.93
N ASP A 25 -16.36 19.88 6.61
CA ASP A 25 -17.32 20.36 7.61
C ASP A 25 -18.27 19.23 8.07
N HIS A 26 -19.22 18.87 7.21
CA HIS A 26 -20.38 18.07 7.60
C HIS A 26 -20.04 16.58 7.76
N VAL A 27 -19.28 16.03 6.81
CA VAL A 27 -18.87 14.62 6.81
C VAL A 27 -17.90 14.38 7.95
N SER A 28 -16.88 15.24 8.12
CA SER A 28 -15.94 15.16 9.24
C SER A 28 -16.64 15.13 10.60
N LYS A 29 -17.61 16.03 10.80
CA LYS A 29 -18.38 16.11 12.05
C LYS A 29 -19.18 14.83 12.32
N ARG A 30 -19.80 14.25 11.29
CA ARG A 30 -20.62 13.03 11.45
C ARG A 30 -19.77 11.78 11.63
N LEU A 31 -18.65 11.66 10.91
CA LEU A 31 -17.68 10.57 11.08
C LEU A 31 -16.87 10.69 12.38
N LYS A 32 -16.83 11.88 12.99
CA LYS A 32 -15.97 12.23 14.15
C LYS A 32 -14.48 12.03 13.82
N VAL A 33 -14.12 12.26 12.57
CA VAL A 33 -12.75 12.22 12.06
C VAL A 33 -12.59 13.42 11.14
N GLU A 34 -11.61 14.27 11.39
CA GLU A 34 -11.36 15.46 10.57
C GLU A 34 -10.71 15.07 9.24
N TYR A 35 -11.25 15.56 8.13
CA TYR A 35 -10.70 15.34 6.79
C TYR A 35 -9.30 15.96 6.66
N LEU A 36 -8.37 15.22 6.06
CA LEU A 36 -6.95 15.59 5.86
C LEU A 36 -6.15 15.84 7.15
N SER A 37 -6.71 15.54 8.32
CA SER A 37 -5.99 15.54 9.60
C SER A 37 -4.89 14.49 9.60
N ASP A 38 -3.78 14.78 10.28
CA ASP A 38 -2.72 13.79 10.48
C ASP A 38 -3.20 12.66 11.38
N THR A 39 -2.73 11.44 11.12
CA THR A 39 -3.14 10.24 11.87
C THR A 39 -1.96 9.33 12.18
N LEU A 40 -2.01 8.70 13.36
CA LEU A 40 -1.05 7.67 13.76
C LEU A 40 -1.52 6.27 13.35
N TYR A 41 -2.80 6.11 13.02
CA TYR A 41 -3.34 4.83 12.59
C TYR A 41 -2.75 4.43 11.25
N THR A 42 -2.12 3.26 11.22
CA THR A 42 -1.62 2.64 9.98
C THR A 42 -2.74 1.89 9.28
N GLU A 43 -3.56 1.18 10.04
CA GLU A 43 -4.60 0.27 9.59
C GLU A 43 -5.77 0.32 10.56
N LEU A 44 -6.98 0.24 10.01
CA LEU A 44 -8.24 0.10 10.71
C LEU A 44 -8.82 -1.25 10.32
N LYS A 45 -9.13 -2.09 11.32
CA LYS A 45 -9.78 -3.39 11.10
C LYS A 45 -11.27 -3.22 10.81
N ASP A 46 -11.89 -2.29 11.52
CA ASP A 46 -13.29 -1.96 11.40
C ASP A 46 -13.43 -0.45 11.28
N VAL A 47 -14.31 -0.01 10.38
CA VAL A 47 -14.57 1.40 10.10
C VAL A 47 -16.07 1.62 10.10
N ASN A 48 -16.52 2.55 10.94
CA ASN A 48 -17.88 3.06 10.89
C ASN A 48 -17.98 4.14 9.82
N GLY A 49 -19.00 4.02 8.97
CA GLY A 49 -19.36 5.01 7.98
C GLY A 49 -20.62 5.78 8.35
N ILE A 50 -21.10 6.59 7.42
CA ILE A 50 -22.38 7.29 7.51
C ILE A 50 -23.11 7.25 6.16
N ILE A 51 -24.42 7.44 6.21
CA ILE A 51 -25.23 7.81 5.04
C ILE A 51 -25.35 9.34 4.99
N PHE A 52 -24.88 9.97 3.91
CA PHE A 52 -24.73 11.42 3.81
C PHE A 52 -25.47 12.02 2.61
N GLY A 53 -26.05 13.21 2.84
CA GLY A 53 -26.64 14.02 1.79
C GLY A 53 -27.98 13.50 1.25
N PRO A 54 -28.61 14.27 0.35
CA PRO A 54 -29.92 13.94 -0.22
C PRO A 54 -29.91 12.70 -1.13
N TYR A 55 -28.73 12.30 -1.63
CA TYR A 55 -28.55 11.12 -2.47
C TYR A 55 -27.99 9.91 -1.71
N LEU A 56 -28.07 9.93 -0.37
CA LEU A 56 -27.76 8.80 0.51
C LEU A 56 -26.36 8.20 0.27
N ARG A 57 -25.35 9.05 0.08
CA ARG A 57 -23.98 8.63 -0.19
C ARG A 57 -23.39 7.90 1.02
N ILE A 58 -22.81 6.74 0.78
CA ILE A 58 -22.10 5.98 1.80
C ILE A 58 -20.71 6.59 1.95
N MET A 59 -20.42 7.17 3.11
CA MET A 59 -19.15 7.83 3.40
C MET A 59 -18.37 7.09 4.46
N VAL A 60 -17.07 6.92 4.25
CA VAL A 60 -16.14 6.34 5.23
C VAL A 60 -14.85 7.15 5.32
N SER A 61 -14.12 7.02 6.44
CA SER A 61 -12.78 7.60 6.58
C SER A 61 -11.74 6.50 6.68
N LEU A 62 -10.72 6.57 5.82
CA LEU A 62 -9.59 5.64 5.82
C LEU A 62 -8.25 6.39 5.87
N PRO A 63 -7.23 5.85 6.55
CA PRO A 63 -5.90 6.45 6.53
C PRO A 63 -5.24 6.19 5.18
N ILE A 64 -4.74 7.26 4.55
CA ILE A 64 -3.82 7.19 3.42
C ILE A 64 -2.41 7.48 3.92
N GLN A 65 -1.44 6.69 3.45
CA GLN A 65 -0.03 7.01 3.56
C GLN A 65 0.58 7.28 2.19
N ILE A 66 1.22 8.45 2.09
CA ILE A 66 2.06 8.84 0.98
C ILE A 66 3.43 9.20 1.55
N LYS A 67 4.49 8.56 1.03
CA LYS A 67 5.85 8.65 1.59
C LYS A 67 5.82 8.30 3.09
N ARG A 68 6.19 9.25 3.97
CA ARG A 68 6.25 9.08 5.43
C ARG A 68 5.12 9.79 6.19
N LYS A 69 4.13 10.36 5.49
CA LYS A 69 3.02 11.08 6.11
C LYS A 69 1.75 10.26 6.00
N ARG A 70 0.86 10.42 6.98
CA ARG A 70 -0.45 9.77 7.01
C ARG A 70 -1.54 10.77 7.30
N LYS A 71 -2.63 10.69 6.55
CA LYS A 71 -3.80 11.54 6.72
C LYS A 71 -5.09 10.73 6.67
N ASN A 72 -6.09 11.17 7.42
CA ASN A 72 -7.45 10.64 7.29
C ASN A 72 -8.10 11.22 6.02
N VAL A 73 -8.60 10.35 5.15
CA VAL A 73 -9.26 10.75 3.90
C VAL A 73 -10.66 10.17 3.87
N HIS A 74 -11.62 11.01 3.56
CA HIS A 74 -13.02 10.63 3.43
C HIS A 74 -13.31 10.19 2.00
N PHE A 75 -13.99 9.06 1.87
CA PHE A 75 -14.34 8.47 0.59
C PHE A 75 -15.85 8.26 0.49
N VAL A 76 -16.40 8.53 -0.69
CA VAL A 76 -17.65 7.92 -1.14
C VAL A 76 -17.35 6.47 -1.46
N VAL A 77 -18.05 5.53 -0.83
CA VAL A 77 -17.99 4.11 -1.19
C VAL A 77 -18.90 3.88 -2.38
N ASP A 78 -18.32 3.51 -3.52
CA ASP A 78 -19.07 3.32 -4.76
C ASP A 78 -18.87 1.91 -5.32
N THR A 79 -19.90 1.07 -5.19
CA THR A 79 -19.87 -0.30 -5.71
C THR A 79 -20.02 -0.38 -7.23
N GLY A 80 -20.42 0.72 -7.89
CA GLY A 80 -20.46 0.85 -9.35
C GLY A 80 -19.14 1.31 -9.95
N SER A 81 -18.21 1.83 -9.14
CA SER A 81 -16.88 2.22 -9.58
C SER A 81 -15.87 1.07 -9.40
N PRO A 82 -15.20 0.58 -10.45
CA PRO A 82 -14.13 -0.41 -10.29
C PRO A 82 -12.90 0.21 -9.64
N LYS A 83 -12.52 1.43 -10.06
CA LYS A 83 -11.28 2.08 -9.65
C LYS A 83 -11.48 2.99 -8.43
N THR A 84 -10.41 3.14 -7.66
CA THR A 84 -10.35 4.09 -6.52
C THR A 84 -9.77 5.42 -6.99
N PHE A 85 -10.44 6.51 -6.67
CA PHE A 85 -10.04 7.86 -7.05
C PHE A 85 -9.74 8.71 -5.83
N VAL A 86 -8.70 9.55 -5.94
CA VAL A 86 -8.26 10.48 -4.91
C VAL A 86 -8.16 11.86 -5.54
N CYS A 87 -8.84 12.85 -4.97
CA CYS A 87 -8.90 14.20 -5.55
C CYS A 87 -7.57 14.95 -5.37
N GLU A 88 -7.39 16.02 -6.16
CA GLU A 88 -6.20 16.87 -6.17
C GLU A 88 -5.85 17.41 -4.77
N GLU A 89 -6.86 17.82 -4.00
CA GLU A 89 -6.70 18.36 -2.65
C GLU A 89 -5.93 17.42 -1.70
N VAL A 90 -6.11 16.10 -1.84
CA VAL A 90 -5.37 15.12 -1.04
C VAL A 90 -3.88 15.20 -1.37
N TYR A 91 -3.51 15.24 -2.65
CA TYR A 91 -2.11 15.34 -3.08
C TYR A 91 -1.47 16.66 -2.63
N GLU A 92 -2.21 17.77 -2.71
CA GLU A 92 -1.79 19.07 -2.18
C GLU A 92 -1.50 19.01 -0.68
N ALA A 93 -2.38 18.36 0.11
CA ALA A 93 -2.18 18.16 1.54
C ALA A 93 -0.94 17.33 1.87
N PHE A 94 -0.52 16.44 0.97
CA PHE A 94 0.74 15.71 1.06
C PHE A 94 1.96 16.49 0.53
N LYS A 95 1.76 17.71 0.01
CA LYS A 95 2.77 18.53 -0.67
C LYS A 95 3.41 17.78 -1.84
N MET A 96 2.60 17.03 -2.58
CA MET A 96 3.02 16.40 -3.82
C MET A 96 2.79 17.36 -4.98
N THR A 97 3.79 17.49 -5.84
CA THR A 97 3.56 17.98 -7.18
C THR A 97 2.84 16.88 -7.92
N ILE A 98 1.62 17.15 -8.39
CA ILE A 98 0.92 16.25 -9.30
C ILE A 98 1.78 16.20 -10.57
N SER A 99 2.45 15.07 -10.78
CA SER A 99 3.12 14.80 -12.05
C SER A 99 2.08 14.67 -13.16
N ASP A 100 2.49 14.75 -14.43
CA ASP A 100 1.60 14.48 -15.57
C ASP A 100 0.94 13.07 -15.54
N SER A 101 1.39 12.17 -14.66
CA SER A 101 0.73 10.89 -14.44
C SER A 101 -0.54 11.04 -13.60
N SER A 102 -1.67 10.57 -14.14
CA SER A 102 -2.96 10.47 -13.46
C SER A 102 -3.10 9.27 -12.53
N VAL A 103 -2.03 8.49 -12.34
CA VAL A 103 -2.02 7.22 -11.61
C VAL A 103 -0.94 7.23 -10.55
N HIS A 104 -1.28 6.86 -9.32
CA HIS A 104 -0.37 6.90 -8.19
C HIS A 104 -0.45 5.63 -7.34
N ASN A 105 0.70 5.18 -6.85
CA ASN A 105 0.80 4.10 -5.87
C ASN A 105 0.86 4.70 -4.46
N ILE A 106 -0.10 4.34 -3.61
CA ILE A 106 -0.19 4.78 -2.21
C ILE A 106 -0.37 3.56 -1.29
N LEU A 107 -0.32 3.78 0.02
CA LEU A 107 -0.90 2.82 0.96
C LEU A 107 -2.26 3.36 1.42
N LEU A 108 -3.32 2.62 1.15
CA LEU A 108 -4.67 2.89 1.62
C LEU A 108 -5.04 1.86 2.68
N ASN A 109 -5.24 2.31 3.92
CA ASN A 109 -5.43 1.44 5.08
C ASN A 109 -4.32 0.38 5.22
N ASN A 110 -3.06 0.80 5.08
CA ASN A 110 -1.86 -0.06 5.09
C ASN A 110 -1.77 -1.09 3.95
N LYS A 111 -2.61 -1.00 2.91
CA LYS A 111 -2.55 -1.87 1.74
C LYS A 111 -2.02 -1.11 0.52
N PRO A 112 -1.00 -1.62 -0.19
CA PRO A 112 -0.58 -1.04 -1.46
C PRO A 112 -1.77 -0.95 -2.42
N THR A 113 -2.01 0.24 -2.96
CA THR A 113 -3.19 0.50 -3.80
C THR A 113 -2.82 1.47 -4.90
N VAL A 114 -3.22 1.11 -6.12
CA VAL A 114 -3.20 2.00 -7.28
C VAL A 114 -4.44 2.89 -7.19
N VAL A 115 -4.24 4.20 -7.16
CA VAL A 115 -5.32 5.19 -7.18
C VAL A 115 -5.17 6.11 -8.38
N TYR A 116 -6.29 6.68 -8.79
CA TYR A 116 -6.39 7.55 -9.96
C TYR A 116 -6.78 8.96 -9.54
N LEU A 117 -6.32 9.97 -10.29
CA LEU A 117 -6.97 11.28 -10.25
C LEU A 117 -8.34 11.18 -10.91
N PRO A 118 -9.38 11.82 -10.34
CA PRO A 118 -10.64 12.02 -11.04
C PRO A 118 -10.41 12.62 -12.43
N PRO A 119 -11.14 12.17 -13.47
CA PRO A 119 -11.05 12.80 -14.79
C PRO A 119 -11.42 14.29 -14.70
N ILE A 120 -10.68 15.15 -15.40
CA ILE A 120 -10.79 16.62 -15.30
C ILE A 120 -12.22 17.14 -15.54
N ASN A 121 -12.98 16.47 -16.39
CA ASN A 121 -14.35 16.85 -16.75
C ASN A 121 -15.41 15.98 -16.07
N SER A 122 -15.06 15.24 -15.01
CA SER A 122 -16.00 14.41 -14.25
C SER A 122 -16.77 15.22 -13.22
N HIS A 123 -17.90 14.67 -12.75
CA HIS A 123 -18.72 15.31 -11.72
C HIS A 123 -18.20 15.09 -10.29
N PHE A 124 -17.02 14.48 -10.11
CA PHE A 124 -16.48 14.11 -8.79
C PHE A 124 -15.04 14.58 -8.55
N ILE A 125 -14.58 15.60 -9.27
CA ILE A 125 -13.20 16.11 -9.17
C ILE A 125 -12.77 16.54 -7.77
N GLU A 126 -13.71 16.93 -6.91
CA GLU A 126 -13.46 17.37 -5.53
C GLU A 126 -13.61 16.25 -4.49
N THR A 127 -13.96 15.04 -4.91
CA THR A 127 -14.36 13.95 -4.00
C THR A 127 -13.54 12.69 -4.24
N ASN A 128 -13.21 11.99 -3.14
CA ASN A 128 -12.52 10.71 -3.21
C ASN A 128 -13.54 9.58 -3.33
N VAL A 129 -13.21 8.57 -4.14
CA VAL A 129 -14.10 7.43 -4.43
C VAL A 129 -13.36 6.15 -4.08
N LEU A 130 -13.97 5.34 -3.22
CA LEU A 130 -13.48 4.00 -2.87
C LEU A 130 -14.13 2.98 -3.81
N GLY A 131 -13.34 2.45 -4.74
CA GLY A 131 -13.81 1.53 -5.76
C GLY A 131 -13.81 0.06 -5.32
N THR A 132 -14.54 -0.76 -6.07
CA THR A 132 -14.72 -2.18 -5.79
C THR A 132 -13.47 -3.04 -5.95
N GLU A 133 -12.51 -2.66 -6.80
CA GLU A 133 -11.24 -3.39 -6.90
C GLU A 133 -10.48 -3.37 -5.57
N TYR A 134 -10.43 -2.21 -4.91
CA TYR A 134 -9.83 -2.10 -3.58
C TYR A 134 -10.60 -2.94 -2.56
N LEU A 135 -11.93 -2.74 -2.46
CA LEU A 135 -12.77 -3.46 -1.49
C LEU A 135 -12.63 -4.97 -1.64
N LYS A 136 -12.62 -5.49 -2.87
CA LYS A 136 -12.41 -6.91 -3.15
C LYS A 136 -11.00 -7.37 -2.79
N ALA A 137 -9.97 -6.61 -3.15
CA ALA A 137 -8.58 -6.99 -2.93
C ALA A 137 -8.22 -7.10 -1.43
N VAL A 138 -8.87 -6.31 -0.58
CA VAL A 138 -8.63 -6.31 0.87
C VAL A 138 -9.60 -7.20 1.66
N GLY A 139 -10.46 -7.97 0.98
CA GLY A 139 -11.47 -8.80 1.64
C GLY A 139 -12.44 -7.99 2.49
N ALA A 140 -12.84 -6.81 2.02
CA ALA A 140 -13.76 -5.94 2.75
C ALA A 140 -15.16 -6.54 2.82
N ASN A 141 -15.76 -6.50 4.01
CA ASN A 141 -17.18 -6.75 4.21
C ASN A 141 -17.87 -5.41 4.50
N LEU A 142 -18.64 -4.94 3.53
CA LEU A 142 -19.44 -3.72 3.61
C LEU A 142 -20.86 -4.07 4.04
N THR A 143 -21.29 -3.55 5.18
CA THR A 143 -22.68 -3.62 5.67
C THR A 143 -23.31 -2.23 5.64
N ILE A 144 -24.49 -2.14 5.03
CA ILE A 144 -25.29 -0.92 4.97
C ILE A 144 -26.70 -1.26 5.47
N ASN A 145 -27.13 -0.57 6.51
CA ASN A 145 -28.49 -0.64 7.03
C ASN A 145 -29.13 0.74 6.90
N PHE A 146 -30.09 0.86 5.97
CA PHE A 146 -30.77 2.12 5.69
C PHE A 146 -31.79 2.50 6.76
N ASP A 147 -32.35 1.54 7.50
CA ASP A 147 -33.39 1.80 8.50
C ASP A 147 -32.83 2.52 9.73
N ASN A 148 -31.61 2.16 10.15
CA ASN A 148 -30.92 2.79 11.28
C ASN A 148 -29.70 3.63 10.87
N GLU A 149 -29.53 3.88 9.57
CA GLU A 149 -28.41 4.61 8.97
C GLU A 149 -27.01 4.09 9.39
N ASN A 150 -26.89 2.81 9.72
CA ASN A 150 -25.62 2.21 10.09
C ASN A 150 -24.85 1.76 8.84
N VAL A 151 -23.60 2.18 8.74
CA VAL A 151 -22.64 1.74 7.74
C VAL A 151 -21.40 1.23 8.45
N SER A 152 -20.91 0.06 8.05
CA SER A 152 -19.62 -0.45 8.52
C SER A 152 -18.85 -1.16 7.42
N ILE A 153 -17.53 -1.02 7.44
CA ILE A 153 -16.62 -1.84 6.66
C ILE A 153 -15.68 -2.56 7.63
N SER A 154 -15.67 -3.88 7.58
CA SER A 154 -14.63 -4.68 8.24
C SER A 154 -13.66 -5.22 7.19
N PHE A 155 -12.37 -5.18 7.51
CA PHE A 155 -11.30 -5.67 6.66
C PHE A 155 -10.79 -7.00 7.22
N GLU A 156 -10.94 -8.08 6.46
CA GLU A 156 -10.33 -9.34 6.84
C GLU A 156 -8.79 -9.22 6.76
N ASN A 157 -8.10 -9.90 7.67
CA ASN A 157 -6.67 -10.10 7.55
C ASN A 157 -6.41 -11.02 6.35
N TYR A 158 -6.38 -10.45 5.15
CA TYR A 158 -5.87 -11.16 4.00
C TYR A 158 -4.35 -11.24 4.17
N GLU A 159 -3.85 -12.37 4.68
CA GLU A 159 -2.53 -12.85 4.27
C GLU A 159 -2.59 -12.95 2.76
N THR A 160 -1.78 -12.15 2.06
CA THR A 160 -1.68 -12.15 0.59
C THR A 160 -1.82 -13.56 0.04
N PRO A 161 -2.68 -13.81 -0.96
CA PRO A 161 -2.75 -15.12 -1.55
C PRO A 161 -1.37 -15.37 -2.16
N ILE A 162 -0.64 -16.34 -1.61
CA ILE A 162 0.53 -16.89 -2.27
C ILE A 162 0.00 -17.28 -3.64
N ILE A 163 0.44 -16.58 -4.69
CA ILE A 163 0.19 -17.00 -6.05
C ILE A 163 0.80 -18.39 -6.13
N SER A 164 -0.04 -19.42 -6.04
CA SER A 164 0.32 -20.78 -6.37
C SER A 164 0.54 -20.78 -7.88
N GLN A 165 1.74 -20.36 -8.29
CA GLN A 165 2.25 -20.63 -9.61
C GLN A 165 2.16 -22.14 -9.79
N SER A 166 1.36 -22.54 -10.79
CA SER A 166 1.34 -23.89 -11.31
C SER A 166 2.76 -24.43 -11.39
N LYS A 167 3.00 -25.58 -10.77
CA LYS A 167 4.22 -26.39 -10.88
C LYS A 167 4.67 -26.44 -12.34
N GLN A 168 5.66 -25.62 -12.70
CA GLN A 168 6.66 -25.98 -13.68
C GLN A 168 7.98 -26.01 -12.94
N ASN A 169 8.61 -27.18 -13.02
CA ASN A 169 9.84 -27.52 -12.33
C ASN A 169 10.94 -26.52 -12.68
N VAL A 170 11.37 -25.73 -11.70
CA VAL A 170 12.70 -25.14 -11.65
C VAL A 170 13.17 -25.30 -10.22
N GLU A 171 14.30 -25.99 -10.05
CA GLU A 171 14.96 -26.24 -8.77
C GLU A 171 15.11 -24.94 -7.97
N GLN A 172 14.58 -24.92 -6.75
CA GLN A 172 14.74 -23.84 -5.80
C GLN A 172 16.18 -23.83 -5.27
N MET A 173 16.95 -22.80 -5.65
CA MET A 173 18.10 -22.33 -4.91
C MET A 173 17.67 -21.04 -4.20
N GLU A 174 17.65 -21.04 -2.86
CA GLU A 174 17.26 -19.89 -2.04
C GLU A 174 18.15 -18.65 -2.28
N PRO A 175 17.58 -17.43 -2.35
CA PRO A 175 18.37 -16.21 -2.32
C PRO A 175 18.67 -15.79 -0.88
N ASN A 176 19.80 -16.27 -0.41
CA ASN A 176 20.76 -15.63 0.51
C ASN A 176 20.29 -14.44 1.35
N ASN A 177 20.22 -14.67 2.66
CA ASN A 177 20.55 -13.73 3.72
C ASN A 177 22.04 -13.30 3.66
N VAL A 178 22.45 -12.59 2.60
CA VAL A 178 23.86 -12.21 2.37
C VAL A 178 24.40 -11.35 3.51
N LEU A 179 23.59 -10.45 4.07
CA LEU A 179 24.07 -9.53 5.10
C LEU A 179 24.24 -10.18 6.49
N GLY A 180 23.39 -11.16 6.83
CA GLY A 180 23.48 -11.90 8.10
C GLY A 180 24.59 -12.96 8.09
N GLY A 181 24.84 -13.59 6.95
CA GLY A 181 25.88 -14.61 6.78
C GLY A 181 27.30 -14.06 6.84
N ILE A 182 27.54 -12.85 6.31
CA ILE A 182 28.86 -12.21 6.29
C ILE A 182 29.30 -11.80 7.72
N ILE A 183 28.37 -11.29 8.53
CA ILE A 183 28.68 -10.86 9.91
C ILE A 183 28.89 -12.08 10.82
N GLY A 184 28.10 -13.15 10.62
CA GLY A 184 28.23 -14.40 11.37
C GLY A 184 29.53 -15.17 11.08
N SER A 185 29.94 -15.26 9.82
CA SER A 185 31.14 -16.03 9.44
C SER A 185 32.45 -15.33 9.84
N CYS A 186 32.50 -14.00 9.79
CA CYS A 186 33.65 -13.21 10.26
C CYS A 186 33.88 -13.36 11.77
N LEU A 187 32.82 -13.44 12.58
CA LEU A 187 32.95 -13.62 14.04
C LEU A 187 33.44 -15.03 14.42
N ILE A 188 32.96 -16.06 13.70
CA ILE A 188 33.35 -17.46 13.96
C ILE A 188 34.82 -17.71 13.57
N THR A 189 35.27 -17.13 12.46
CA THR A 189 36.67 -17.24 12.02
C THR A 189 37.63 -16.51 12.95
N LEU A 190 37.28 -15.31 13.44
CA LEU A 190 38.08 -14.60 14.44
C LEU A 190 38.21 -15.36 15.77
N LEU A 191 37.13 -16.00 16.22
CA LEU A 191 37.13 -16.85 17.42
C LEU A 191 38.03 -18.08 17.26
N LEU A 192 38.01 -18.72 16.09
CA LEU A 192 38.86 -19.89 15.81
C LEU A 192 40.35 -19.54 15.73
N VAL A 193 40.70 -18.35 15.23
CA VAL A 193 42.09 -17.85 15.21
C VAL A 193 42.62 -17.62 16.63
N PHE A 194 41.78 -17.16 17.56
CA PHE A 194 42.16 -16.95 18.96
C PHE A 194 42.36 -18.26 19.75
N ILE A 195 41.59 -19.31 19.42
CA ILE A 195 41.64 -20.61 20.11
C ILE A 195 42.85 -21.45 19.63
N LEU A 196 43.21 -21.36 18.35
CA LEU A 196 44.25 -22.20 17.74
C LEU A 196 45.62 -21.51 17.72
N LYS A 197 46.16 -21.25 18.92
CA LYS A 197 47.42 -20.52 19.18
C LYS A 197 48.72 -21.17 18.66
N LYS A 198 48.69 -22.14 17.72
CA LYS A 198 49.90 -22.91 17.37
C LYS A 198 50.28 -22.98 15.88
N ASN A 199 49.47 -22.48 14.95
CA ASN A 199 49.95 -22.24 13.57
C ASN A 199 49.02 -21.27 12.83
N SER A 200 49.21 -19.98 13.11
CA SER A 200 48.32 -18.89 12.69
C SER A 200 48.31 -18.63 11.18
N SER A 201 49.35 -19.03 10.44
CA SER A 201 49.50 -18.69 9.01
C SER A 201 48.56 -19.49 8.10
N PHE A 202 48.29 -20.76 8.42
CA PHE A 202 47.40 -21.61 7.63
C PHE A 202 45.94 -21.16 7.72
N PHE A 203 45.47 -20.85 8.93
CA PHE A 203 44.10 -20.36 9.15
C PHE A 203 43.88 -18.96 8.58
N PHE A 204 44.92 -18.12 8.59
CA PHE A 204 44.87 -16.81 7.96
C PHE A 204 44.71 -16.91 6.43
N LEU A 205 45.40 -17.85 5.79
CA LEU A 205 45.25 -18.11 4.36
C LEU A 205 43.84 -18.58 4.01
N ILE A 206 43.27 -19.50 4.82
CA ILE A 206 41.88 -19.97 4.64
C ILE A 206 40.88 -18.81 4.80
N ALA A 207 41.07 -17.95 5.79
CA ALA A 207 40.21 -16.78 6.00
C ALA A 207 40.26 -15.82 4.80
N ILE A 208 41.44 -15.55 4.24
CA ILE A 208 41.58 -14.71 3.03
C ILE A 208 40.86 -15.34 1.85
N ILE A 209 40.98 -16.66 1.64
CA ILE A 209 40.31 -17.36 0.55
C ILE A 209 38.78 -17.27 0.70
N LEU A 210 38.26 -17.46 1.90
CA LEU A 210 36.82 -17.36 2.18
C LEU A 210 36.29 -15.94 1.97
N ILE A 211 37.04 -14.92 2.41
CA ILE A 211 36.69 -13.51 2.19
C ILE A 211 36.70 -13.20 0.69
N ALA A 212 37.75 -13.59 -0.04
CA ALA A 212 37.85 -13.39 -1.48
C ALA A 212 36.74 -14.09 -2.27
N TYR A 213 36.35 -15.30 -1.86
CA TYR A 213 35.24 -16.04 -2.47
C TYR A 213 33.91 -15.31 -2.23
N SER A 214 33.66 -14.88 -0.99
CA SER A 214 32.43 -14.16 -0.63
C SER A 214 32.30 -12.80 -1.33
N THR A 215 33.41 -12.07 -1.52
CA THR A 215 33.40 -10.78 -2.25
C THR A 215 33.23 -10.98 -3.74
N PHE A 216 33.80 -12.05 -4.32
CA PHE A 216 33.59 -12.41 -5.72
C PHE A 216 32.12 -12.76 -6.01
N ASP A 217 31.49 -13.59 -5.17
CA ASP A 217 30.07 -13.93 -5.31
C ASP A 217 29.16 -12.70 -5.15
N TYR A 218 29.50 -11.78 -4.24
CA TYR A 218 28.77 -10.53 -4.08
C TYR A 218 28.87 -9.63 -5.33
N ILE A 219 30.07 -9.46 -5.90
CA ILE A 219 30.26 -8.66 -7.12
C ILE A 219 29.52 -9.31 -8.30
N LYS A 220 29.60 -10.63 -8.45
CA LYS A 220 28.87 -11.38 -9.47
C LYS A 220 27.36 -11.18 -9.33
N SER A 221 26.84 -11.15 -8.10
CA SER A 221 25.42 -10.89 -7.85
C SER A 221 24.99 -9.45 -8.18
N MET A 222 25.87 -8.45 -8.13
CA MET A 222 25.54 -7.08 -8.56
C MET A 222 25.60 -6.87 -10.08
N VAL A 223 26.49 -7.57 -10.78
CA VAL A 223 26.67 -7.42 -12.24
C VAL A 223 25.55 -8.12 -13.04
N LEU A 224 24.92 -9.15 -12.47
CA LEU A 224 23.81 -9.89 -13.09
C LEU A 224 22.43 -9.20 -12.99
N PHE A 225 22.34 -8.03 -12.34
CA PHE A 225 21.09 -7.28 -12.12
C PHE A 225 21.07 -5.87 -12.77
N ASN A 226 21.98 -5.59 -13.71
CA ASN A 226 21.93 -4.40 -14.58
C ASN A 226 21.65 -4.79 -16.04
#